data_AF-A0A7S1YUL9-F1
#
_entry.id   AF-A0A7S1YUL9-F1
#
_cell.length_a   1.000
_cell.length_b   1.000
_cell.length_c   1.000
_cell.angle_alpha   90.00
_cell.angle_beta   90.00
_cell.angle_gamma   90.00
#
_symmetry.space_group_name_H-M   'P 1'
#
loop_
_entity.id
_entity.type
_entity.pdbx_description
1 polymer ?
#
loop_
_entity_poly.entity_id
_entity_poly.type
_entity_poly.pdbx_seq_one_letter_code
_entity_poly.pdbx_strand_id
1 'polypeptide(L)'
;LPPPPPPDSAAVVPSGETSPQTTDGTAPSVPAVPIDFDGASRVTGQESQILEVRLEPGNVLRAESGAMLYMTTGVTMNATLAEGGLSGGFKRVLTGQNLFLADYGYEGREGTSGTVALGTDFPSKIVRLNLEEYGGKVVCQKGAYLAGSHTVDIEMEFAKKFTAGFFGGEGFVLQALTGE
;
A
#
# COMPACT_ATOMS: atom_id res chain seq x y z
N LEU A 1 40.24 43.55 46.86
CA LEU A 1 38.86 43.58 46.32
C LEU A 1 38.45 42.13 46.03
N PRO A 2 37.43 41.58 46.71
CA PRO A 2 36.96 40.21 46.45
C PRO A 2 36.10 40.13 45.17
N PRO A 3 35.99 38.95 44.54
CA PRO A 3 35.17 38.77 43.33
C PRO A 3 33.66 38.85 43.66
N PRO A 4 32.81 39.24 42.69
CA PRO A 4 31.37 39.34 42.88
C PRO A 4 30.71 37.96 43.05
N PRO A 5 29.61 37.87 43.84
CA PRO A 5 28.90 36.62 44.10
C PRO A 5 28.13 36.12 42.85
N PRO A 6 27.89 34.81 42.74
CA PRO A 6 27.07 34.23 41.67
C PRO A 6 25.59 34.60 41.85
N PRO A 7 24.82 34.75 40.75
CA PRO A 7 23.39 35.06 40.83
C PRO A 7 22.55 33.87 41.31
N ASP A 8 21.42 34.23 41.92
CA ASP A 8 20.56 33.45 42.80
C ASP A 8 20.01 32.12 42.25
N SER A 9 19.90 31.21 43.22
CA SER A 9 19.18 29.93 43.17
C SER A 9 17.68 30.18 42.89
N ALA A 10 17.24 29.87 41.68
CA ALA A 10 15.81 29.72 41.39
C ALA A 10 15.39 28.26 41.64
N ALA A 11 14.40 28.12 42.50
CA ALA A 11 13.87 26.88 43.02
C ALA A 11 13.40 25.88 41.94
N VAL A 12 13.63 24.61 42.24
CA VAL A 12 12.94 23.45 41.66
C VAL A 12 11.43 23.60 41.85
N VAL A 13 10.68 23.52 40.75
CA VAL A 13 9.24 23.23 40.72
C VAL A 13 9.02 21.85 40.09
N PRO A 14 8.14 21.00 40.64
CA PRO A 14 8.04 19.60 40.28
C PRO A 14 7.22 19.37 39.00
N SER A 15 7.55 18.27 38.33
CA SER A 15 6.91 17.68 37.17
C SER A 15 5.38 17.68 37.26
N GLY A 16 4.73 18.33 36.29
CA GLY A 16 3.31 18.15 35.99
C GLY A 16 3.17 17.19 34.81
N GLU A 17 2.64 16.00 35.06
CA GLU A 17 2.15 15.08 34.02
C GLU A 17 1.14 15.81 33.13
N THR A 18 1.44 15.93 31.84
CA THR A 18 0.43 16.26 30.84
C THR A 18 0.24 15.01 29.99
N SER A 19 -0.92 14.36 30.17
CA SER A 19 -1.39 13.26 29.33
C SER A 19 -1.30 13.65 27.84
N PRO A 20 -0.85 12.76 26.94
CA PRO A 20 -0.92 13.04 25.51
C PRO A 20 -2.39 13.10 25.10
N GLN A 21 -2.78 14.26 24.54
CA GLN A 21 -4.07 14.44 23.90
C GLN A 21 -4.24 13.41 22.80
N THR A 22 -5.36 12.68 22.86
CA THR A 22 -5.83 11.77 21.83
C THR A 22 -6.14 12.58 20.57
N THR A 23 -5.21 12.62 19.62
CA THR A 23 -5.53 12.99 18.24
C THR A 23 -6.11 11.75 17.57
N ASP A 24 -7.41 11.79 17.29
CA ASP A 24 -8.11 10.81 16.47
C ASP A 24 -7.29 10.51 15.20
N GLY A 25 -6.96 9.22 15.03
CA GLY A 25 -6.21 8.69 13.91
C GLY A 25 -7.05 8.67 12.63
N THR A 26 -7.33 9.85 12.08
CA THR A 26 -7.77 9.97 10.69
C THR A 26 -6.50 9.93 9.84
N ALA A 27 -6.28 8.80 9.16
CA ALA A 27 -5.33 8.74 8.05
C ALA A 27 -5.60 9.94 7.12
N PRO A 28 -4.58 10.63 6.59
CA PRO A 28 -4.83 11.75 5.70
C PRO A 28 -5.60 11.25 4.47
N SER A 29 -6.89 11.52 4.45
CA SER A 29 -7.77 11.36 3.31
C SER A 29 -7.48 12.50 2.34
N VAL A 30 -6.32 12.44 1.69
CA VAL A 30 -6.17 13.16 0.43
C VAL A 30 -7.17 12.51 -0.52
N PRO A 31 -8.16 13.23 -1.08
CA PRO A 31 -9.01 12.66 -2.12
C PRO A 31 -8.09 12.37 -3.30
N ALA A 32 -7.68 11.12 -3.41
CA ALA A 32 -6.75 10.71 -4.45
C ALA A 32 -7.50 10.70 -5.78
N VAL A 33 -6.95 11.44 -6.73
CA VAL A 33 -7.48 11.54 -8.08
C VAL A 33 -7.35 10.16 -8.72
N PRO A 34 -8.43 9.58 -9.27
CA PRO A 34 -8.36 8.29 -9.94
C PRO A 34 -7.30 8.28 -11.05
N ILE A 35 -6.62 7.15 -11.19
CA ILE A 35 -5.64 6.95 -12.26
C ILE A 35 -6.39 6.53 -13.52
N ASP A 36 -6.26 7.30 -14.60
CA ASP A 36 -6.66 6.83 -15.93
C ASP A 36 -5.61 5.86 -16.46
N PHE A 37 -5.82 4.57 -16.20
CA PHE A 37 -4.88 3.52 -16.61
C PHE A 37 -4.74 3.39 -18.14
N ASP A 38 -5.68 3.88 -18.95
CA ASP A 38 -5.56 3.80 -20.41
C ASP A 38 -4.47 4.74 -20.95
N GLY A 39 -4.37 5.94 -20.40
CA GLY A 39 -3.30 6.90 -20.72
C GLY A 39 -2.04 6.76 -19.85
N ALA A 40 -2.16 6.20 -18.65
CA ALA A 40 -1.08 6.18 -17.68
C ALA A 40 -0.29 4.86 -17.61
N SER A 41 -0.81 3.75 -18.14
CA SER A 41 -0.17 2.44 -18.02
C SER A 41 0.46 1.92 -19.31
N ARG A 42 1.57 1.21 -19.19
CA ARG A 42 2.24 0.54 -20.31
C ARG A 42 2.80 -0.80 -19.87
N VAL A 43 2.41 -1.86 -20.58
CA VAL A 43 2.99 -3.19 -20.39
C VAL A 43 4.04 -3.45 -21.47
N THR A 44 5.24 -3.86 -21.06
CA THR A 44 6.33 -4.23 -21.98
C THR A 44 6.85 -5.63 -21.66
N GLY A 45 7.56 -6.24 -22.62
CA GLY A 45 8.10 -7.59 -22.47
C GLY A 45 7.28 -8.66 -23.20
N GLN A 46 7.96 -9.75 -23.54
CA GLN A 46 7.35 -10.93 -24.15
C GLN A 46 7.09 -11.96 -23.05
N GLU A 47 8.07 -12.78 -22.66
CA GLU A 47 7.87 -13.87 -21.69
C GLU A 47 7.68 -13.41 -20.25
N SER A 48 8.42 -12.38 -19.84
CA SER A 48 8.24 -11.70 -18.55
C SER A 48 7.85 -10.26 -18.82
N GLN A 49 6.70 -9.84 -18.31
CA GLN A 49 6.18 -8.51 -18.56
C GLN A 49 6.45 -7.54 -17.39
N ILE A 50 6.63 -6.28 -17.73
CA ILE A 50 6.81 -5.16 -16.81
C ILE A 50 5.66 -4.19 -17.02
N LEU A 51 5.04 -3.74 -15.93
CA LEU A 51 4.05 -2.67 -15.90
C LEU A 51 4.73 -1.36 -15.51
N GLU A 52 4.71 -0.37 -16.39
CA GLU A 52 5.07 1.02 -16.06
C GLU A 52 3.78 1.82 -15.88
N VAL A 53 3.64 2.53 -14.75
CA VAL A 53 2.51 3.42 -14.46
C VAL A 53 3.03 4.82 -14.21
N ARG A 54 2.47 5.79 -14.93
CA ARG A 54 2.71 7.22 -14.76
C ARG A 54 1.76 7.78 -13.69
N LEU A 55 2.32 8.48 -12.70
CA LEU A 55 1.58 9.08 -11.60
C LEU A 55 1.72 10.60 -11.67
N GLU A 56 0.58 11.29 -11.63
CA GLU A 56 0.48 12.74 -11.49
C GLU A 56 0.22 13.09 -10.01
N PRO A 57 0.45 14.34 -9.58
CA PRO A 57 0.18 14.74 -8.20
C PRO A 57 -1.26 14.43 -7.79
N GLY A 58 -1.43 13.76 -6.66
CA GLY A 58 -2.73 13.30 -6.17
C GLY A 58 -3.16 11.90 -6.64
N ASN A 59 -2.46 11.28 -7.60
CA ASN A 59 -2.67 9.86 -7.89
C ASN A 59 -2.04 8.98 -6.80
N VAL A 60 -2.70 7.85 -6.52
CA VAL A 60 -2.17 6.80 -5.64
C VAL A 60 -2.36 5.44 -6.30
N LEU A 61 -1.25 4.77 -6.58
CA LEU A 61 -1.19 3.41 -7.11
C LEU A 61 -0.92 2.43 -5.98
N ARG A 62 -1.77 1.42 -5.82
CA ARG A 62 -1.57 0.33 -4.86
C ARG A 62 -1.02 -0.89 -5.57
N ALA A 63 0.08 -1.45 -5.11
CA ALA A 63 0.67 -2.66 -5.69
C ALA A 63 1.09 -3.68 -4.61
N GLU A 64 1.31 -4.92 -5.04
CA GLU A 64 1.92 -5.94 -4.18
C GLU A 64 3.34 -5.52 -3.78
N SER A 65 3.66 -5.59 -2.48
CA SER A 65 5.00 -5.28 -2.02
C SER A 65 6.01 -6.27 -2.60
N GLY A 66 7.15 -5.77 -3.05
CA GLY A 66 8.20 -6.58 -3.67
C GLY A 66 8.10 -6.64 -5.19
N ALA A 67 6.96 -6.27 -5.79
CA ALA A 67 6.82 -6.19 -7.24
C ALA A 67 7.59 -5.00 -7.87
N MET A 68 7.99 -4.01 -7.08
CA MET A 68 8.63 -2.79 -7.60
C MET A 68 10.04 -3.06 -8.11
N LEU A 69 10.27 -2.70 -9.38
CA LEU A 69 11.56 -2.78 -10.06
C LEU A 69 12.32 -1.46 -9.95
N TYR A 70 11.68 -0.35 -10.29
CA TYR A 70 12.23 0.99 -10.13
C TYR A 70 11.12 2.03 -9.97
N MET A 71 11.47 3.19 -9.43
CA MET A 71 10.63 4.38 -9.43
C MET A 71 11.47 5.63 -9.72
N THR A 72 10.87 6.64 -10.35
CA THR A 72 11.56 7.90 -10.65
C THR A 72 11.58 8.85 -9.47
N THR A 73 12.47 9.84 -9.50
CA THR A 73 12.52 10.93 -8.52
C THR A 73 11.15 11.60 -8.32
N GLY A 74 10.79 11.86 -7.06
CA GLY A 74 9.52 12.47 -6.67
C GLY A 74 8.39 11.47 -6.44
N VAL A 75 8.57 10.20 -6.82
CA VAL A 75 7.66 9.13 -6.39
C VAL A 75 8.00 8.73 -4.96
N THR A 76 6.98 8.64 -4.11
CA THR A 76 7.08 8.16 -2.73
C THR A 76 6.37 6.82 -2.59
N MET A 77 6.89 5.98 -1.70
CA MET A 77 6.35 4.65 -1.41
C MET A 77 6.00 4.57 0.07
N ASN A 78 4.75 4.27 0.36
CA ASN A 78 4.26 3.97 1.68
C ASN A 78 3.91 2.48 1.73
N ALA A 79 4.74 1.69 2.43
CA ALA A 79 4.46 0.28 2.64
C ALA A 79 3.35 0.14 3.68
N THR A 80 2.11 0.04 3.19
CA THR A 80 0.95 -0.16 4.03
C THR A 80 0.90 -1.64 4.40
N LEU A 81 1.37 -1.99 5.60
CA LEU A 81 1.06 -3.28 6.22
C LEU A 81 -0.41 -3.27 6.69
N ALA A 82 -1.35 -3.06 5.76
CA ALA A 82 -2.78 -2.83 5.99
C ALA A 82 -3.05 -2.18 7.37
N GLU A 83 -2.73 -0.89 7.50
CA GLU A 83 -3.04 -0.09 8.69
C GLU A 83 -4.56 0.09 8.83
N GLY A 84 -5.25 -0.96 9.28
CA GLY A 84 -6.18 -0.74 10.38
C GLY A 84 -5.33 -0.50 11.60
N GLY A 85 -5.63 0.51 12.42
CA GLY A 85 -4.83 0.85 13.61
C GLY A 85 -4.60 -0.32 14.58
N LEU A 86 -4.08 -0.05 15.77
CA LEU A 86 -3.78 -1.07 16.80
C LEU A 86 -4.88 -2.13 17.05
N SER A 87 -6.15 -1.86 16.70
CA SER A 87 -7.27 -2.80 16.74
C SER A 87 -7.59 -3.56 15.42
N GLY A 88 -7.19 -3.04 14.25
CA GLY A 88 -7.46 -3.60 12.91
C GLY A 88 -6.30 -4.41 12.33
N GLY A 89 -5.08 -3.91 12.43
CA GLY A 89 -3.86 -4.63 12.00
C GLY A 89 -3.63 -5.89 12.83
N PHE A 90 -3.95 -5.85 14.13
CA PHE A 90 -3.87 -7.02 15.00
C PHE A 90 -4.86 -8.12 14.61
N LYS A 91 -6.08 -7.76 14.16
CA LYS A 91 -7.07 -8.74 13.69
C LYS A 91 -6.63 -9.50 12.44
N ARG A 92 -5.85 -8.87 11.54
CA ARG A 92 -5.39 -9.51 10.28
C ARG A 92 -4.09 -10.30 10.45
N VAL A 93 -3.23 -9.87 11.37
CA VAL A 93 -2.10 -10.68 11.86
C VAL A 93 -2.61 -11.94 12.57
N LEU A 94 -3.71 -11.84 13.34
CA LEU A 94 -4.36 -12.99 13.99
C LEU A 94 -5.01 -13.98 12.99
N THR A 95 -5.41 -13.53 11.79
CA THR A 95 -5.90 -14.42 10.71
C THR A 95 -4.76 -15.07 9.90
N GLY A 96 -3.49 -14.79 10.22
CA GLY A 96 -2.32 -15.42 9.57
C GLY A 96 -2.11 -15.03 8.11
N GLN A 97 -2.77 -13.96 7.64
CA GLN A 97 -2.77 -13.55 6.24
C GLN A 97 -1.95 -12.27 6.07
N ASN A 98 -0.65 -12.45 5.79
CA ASN A 98 0.19 -11.35 5.32
C ASN A 98 -0.22 -11.00 3.88
N LEU A 99 -0.92 -9.87 3.73
CA LEU A 99 -1.00 -9.12 2.48
C LEU A 99 -0.02 -7.96 2.63
N PHE A 100 1.08 -8.02 1.89
CA PHE A 100 2.02 -6.92 1.83
C PHE A 100 1.64 -6.05 0.63
N LEU A 101 1.12 -4.86 0.90
CA LEU A 101 0.76 -3.88 -0.13
C LEU A 101 1.62 -2.63 0.05
N ALA A 102 1.89 -1.95 -1.05
CA ALA A 102 2.57 -0.65 -1.04
C ALA A 102 1.77 0.34 -1.89
N ASP A 103 1.58 1.52 -1.32
CA ASP A 103 0.95 2.66 -2.00
C ASP A 103 2.05 3.58 -2.52
N TYR A 104 1.96 3.94 -3.80
CA TYR A 104 2.88 4.82 -4.49
C TYR A 104 2.17 6.12 -4.86
N GLY A 105 2.75 7.24 -4.44
CA GLY A 105 2.28 8.59 -4.78
C GLY A 105 3.37 9.40 -5.49
N TYR A 106 3.02 10.58 -5.99
CA TYR A 106 3.96 11.49 -6.62
C TYR A 106 3.86 12.90 -6.03
N GLU A 107 4.97 13.42 -5.50
CA GLU A 107 5.07 14.70 -4.79
C GLU A 107 5.58 15.84 -5.71
N GLY A 108 5.29 15.76 -7.00
CA GLY A 108 5.63 16.81 -7.97
C GLY A 108 4.66 17.99 -8.00
N ARG A 109 4.92 18.93 -8.92
CA ARG A 109 4.01 20.05 -9.20
C ARG A 109 2.96 19.62 -10.21
N GLU A 110 1.84 20.33 -10.26
CA GLU A 110 0.82 20.11 -11.30
C GLU A 110 1.44 20.13 -12.72
N GLY A 111 1.02 19.19 -13.56
CA GLY A 111 1.54 19.02 -14.92
C GLY A 111 2.88 18.26 -15.00
N THR A 112 3.46 17.83 -13.87
CA THR A 112 4.59 16.88 -13.86
C THR A 112 4.12 15.47 -13.52
N SER A 113 4.95 14.46 -13.78
CA SER A 113 4.64 13.08 -13.44
C SER A 113 5.87 12.28 -13.04
N GLY A 114 5.67 11.27 -12.21
CA GLY A 114 6.65 10.22 -11.92
C GLY A 114 6.23 8.88 -12.52
N THR A 115 7.14 7.93 -12.59
CA THR A 115 6.87 6.57 -13.07
C THR A 115 7.22 5.55 -11.99
N VAL A 116 6.35 4.56 -11.81
CA VAL A 116 6.61 3.32 -11.06
C VAL A 116 6.63 2.17 -12.05
N ALA A 117 7.68 1.34 -11.99
CA ALA A 117 7.76 0.11 -12.75
C ALA A 117 7.63 -1.10 -11.82
N LEU A 118 6.74 -2.02 -12.19
CA LEU A 118 6.40 -3.22 -11.45
C LEU A 118 6.62 -4.46 -12.32
N GLY A 119 7.02 -5.56 -11.70
CA GLY A 119 7.20 -6.85 -12.33
C GLY A 119 6.82 -7.99 -11.38
N THR A 120 7.02 -9.21 -11.84
CA THR A 120 6.74 -10.43 -11.07
C THR A 120 8.01 -11.27 -10.92
N ASP A 121 8.08 -12.04 -9.83
CA ASP A 121 9.24 -12.88 -9.50
C ASP A 121 9.43 -14.09 -10.43
N PHE A 122 8.41 -14.38 -11.25
CA PHE A 122 8.38 -15.46 -12.21
C PHE A 122 7.94 -14.95 -13.59
N PRO A 123 8.34 -15.61 -14.69
CA PRO A 123 7.84 -15.30 -16.02
C PRO A 123 6.30 -15.31 -16.05
N SER A 124 5.72 -14.15 -16.35
CA SER A 124 4.28 -13.95 -16.31
C SER A 124 3.83 -12.93 -17.35
N LYS A 125 2.53 -12.98 -17.64
CA LYS A 125 1.82 -12.00 -18.46
C LYS A 125 0.93 -11.16 -17.56
N ILE A 126 0.90 -9.86 -17.80
CA ILE A 126 0.06 -8.91 -17.08
C ILE A 126 -1.24 -8.74 -17.86
N VAL A 127 -2.36 -8.97 -17.17
CA VAL A 127 -3.70 -8.79 -17.71
C VAL A 127 -4.35 -7.60 -17.02
N ARG A 128 -4.81 -6.63 -17.80
CA ARG A 128 -5.60 -5.50 -17.29
C ARG A 128 -7.07 -5.93 -17.17
N LEU A 129 -7.66 -5.71 -16.00
CA LEU A 129 -9.06 -5.99 -15.72
C LEU A 129 -9.73 -4.72 -15.20
N ASN A 130 -10.80 -4.29 -15.86
CA ASN A 130 -11.69 -3.26 -15.34
C ASN A 130 -12.76 -3.95 -14.47
N LEU A 131 -12.77 -3.68 -13.16
CA LEU A 131 -13.68 -4.37 -12.24
C LEU A 131 -15.15 -4.09 -12.55
N GLU A 132 -15.50 -2.91 -13.05
CA GLU A 132 -16.87 -2.56 -13.44
C GLU A 132 -17.43 -3.52 -14.51
N GLU A 133 -16.60 -3.95 -15.46
CA GLU A 133 -16.99 -4.90 -16.51
C GLU A 133 -17.29 -6.30 -15.96
N TYR A 134 -16.84 -6.59 -14.73
CA TYR A 134 -17.09 -7.84 -14.00
C TYR A 134 -18.07 -7.66 -12.84
N GLY A 135 -18.86 -6.58 -12.83
CA GLY A 135 -19.84 -6.31 -11.77
C GLY A 135 -19.20 -5.84 -10.46
N GLY A 136 -18.04 -5.19 -10.53
CA GLY A 136 -17.31 -4.61 -9.40
C GLY A 136 -16.54 -5.64 -8.56
N LYS A 137 -16.44 -6.90 -9.01
CA LYS A 137 -15.78 -7.97 -8.25
C LYS A 137 -15.11 -9.02 -9.13
N VAL A 138 -13.86 -9.34 -8.82
CA VAL A 138 -13.12 -10.46 -9.42
C VAL A 138 -12.50 -11.31 -8.31
N VAL A 139 -12.62 -12.64 -8.40
CA VAL A 139 -11.94 -13.58 -7.49
C VAL A 139 -10.75 -14.19 -8.22
N CYS A 140 -9.57 -14.09 -7.64
CA CYS A 140 -8.32 -14.59 -8.19
C CYS A 140 -7.49 -15.35 -7.15
N GLN A 141 -6.46 -16.07 -7.59
CA GLN A 141 -5.52 -16.72 -6.68
C GLN A 141 -4.72 -15.66 -5.89
N LYS A 142 -4.39 -15.95 -4.62
CA LYS A 142 -3.43 -15.14 -3.86
C LYS A 142 -2.12 -15.01 -4.64
N GLY A 143 -1.63 -13.78 -4.83
CA GLY A 143 -0.44 -13.48 -5.62
C GLY A 143 -0.71 -13.22 -7.12
N ALA A 144 -1.97 -13.25 -7.56
CA ALA A 144 -2.33 -12.84 -8.92
C ALA A 144 -2.55 -11.32 -9.06
N TYR A 145 -2.70 -10.60 -7.95
CA TYR A 145 -2.86 -9.14 -7.95
C TYR A 145 -1.49 -8.48 -8.04
N LEU A 146 -1.26 -7.69 -9.09
CA LEU A 146 -0.02 -6.91 -9.25
C LEU A 146 -0.21 -5.47 -8.75
N ALA A 147 -1.18 -4.76 -9.33
CA ALA A 147 -1.43 -3.36 -9.03
C ALA A 147 -2.84 -2.92 -9.45
N GLY A 148 -3.27 -1.79 -8.89
CA GLY A 148 -4.58 -1.17 -9.12
C GLY A 148 -4.69 0.17 -8.41
N SER A 149 -5.84 0.82 -8.55
CA SER A 149 -6.15 2.02 -7.76
C SER A 149 -6.14 1.69 -6.27
N HIS A 150 -5.72 2.64 -5.43
CA HIS A 150 -5.81 2.50 -3.97
C HIS A 150 -7.25 2.30 -3.45
N THR A 151 -8.26 2.56 -4.27
CA THR A 151 -9.69 2.30 -4.00
C THR A 151 -10.09 0.84 -4.17
N VAL A 152 -9.23 -0.01 -4.76
CA VAL A 152 -9.50 -1.45 -4.87
C VAL A 152 -9.28 -2.10 -3.52
N ASP A 153 -10.34 -2.72 -3.00
CA ASP A 153 -10.33 -3.53 -1.80
C ASP A 153 -9.88 -4.96 -2.12
N ILE A 154 -8.98 -5.48 -1.29
CA ILE A 154 -8.41 -6.82 -1.43
C ILE A 154 -8.76 -7.63 -0.18
N GLU A 155 -9.64 -8.61 -0.37
CA GLU A 155 -10.12 -9.48 0.69
C GLU A 155 -9.74 -10.92 0.41
N MET A 156 -9.23 -11.63 1.40
CA MET A 156 -8.90 -13.03 1.21
C MET A 156 -10.17 -13.86 1.27
N GLU A 157 -10.49 -14.57 0.18
CA GLU A 157 -11.62 -15.48 0.14
C GLU A 157 -11.15 -16.91 0.41
N PHE A 158 -11.80 -17.57 1.36
CA PHE A 158 -11.90 -19.03 1.46
C PHE A 158 -10.58 -19.84 1.27
N ALA A 159 -9.82 -20.04 2.35
CA ALA A 159 -8.85 -21.15 2.41
C ALA A 159 -9.63 -22.48 2.58
N LYS A 160 -10.09 -23.10 1.48
CA LYS A 160 -10.86 -24.36 1.58
C LYS A 160 -9.93 -25.42 2.15
N LYS A 161 -10.20 -25.82 3.40
CA LYS A 161 -9.52 -26.91 4.10
C LYS A 161 -9.31 -28.11 3.16
N PHE A 162 -8.05 -28.35 2.78
CA PHE A 162 -7.32 -29.64 2.73
C PHE A 162 -8.00 -30.97 2.34
N THR A 163 -9.20 -31.02 1.75
CA THR A 163 -9.90 -32.31 1.48
C THR A 163 -10.06 -32.66 0.01
N ALA A 164 -9.46 -31.90 -0.92
CA ALA A 164 -9.46 -32.27 -2.34
C ALA A 164 -8.14 -31.90 -3.03
N GLY A 165 -7.25 -32.89 -3.15
CA GLY A 165 -6.51 -33.13 -4.40
C GLY A 165 -5.22 -32.34 -4.65
N PHE A 166 -4.09 -33.02 -4.46
CA PHE A 166 -3.03 -33.19 -5.47
C PHE A 166 -2.32 -31.94 -6.06
N PHE A 167 -1.95 -30.95 -5.25
CA PHE A 167 -0.97 -29.91 -5.65
C PHE A 167 0.02 -29.57 -4.52
N GLY A 168 0.93 -30.49 -4.19
CA GLY A 168 2.19 -30.14 -3.51
C GLY A 168 2.14 -29.66 -2.04
N GLY A 169 0.99 -29.61 -1.39
CA GLY A 169 0.90 -29.48 0.08
C GLY A 169 0.69 -28.07 0.67
N GLU A 170 0.54 -27.01 -0.12
CA GLU A 170 0.33 -25.63 0.41
C GLU A 170 -1.13 -25.14 0.43
N GLY A 171 -2.05 -25.81 -0.25
CA GLY A 171 -3.46 -25.39 -0.33
C GLY A 171 -3.70 -24.23 -1.30
N PHE A 172 -4.94 -24.08 -1.77
CA PHE A 172 -5.35 -22.99 -2.65
C PHE A 172 -5.93 -21.85 -1.81
N VAL A 173 -5.28 -20.69 -1.86
CA VAL A 173 -5.78 -19.46 -1.21
C VAL A 173 -6.26 -18.50 -2.28
N LEU A 174 -7.51 -18.07 -2.18
CA LEU A 174 -8.11 -17.10 -3.10
C LEU A 174 -8.20 -15.73 -2.43
N GLN A 175 -8.34 -14.70 -3.26
CA GLN A 175 -8.65 -13.34 -2.86
C GLN A 175 -9.69 -12.74 -3.81
N ALA A 176 -10.62 -11.96 -3.26
CA ALA A 176 -11.50 -11.09 -4.00
C ALA A 176 -10.89 -9.70 -4.11
N LEU A 177 -10.99 -9.14 -5.30
CA LEU A 177 -10.73 -7.75 -5.64
C LEU A 177 -12.09 -7.09 -5.86
N THR A 178 -12.39 -6.03 -5.13
CA THR A 178 -13.64 -5.28 -5.25
C THR A 178 -13.37 -3.80 -5.39
N GLY A 179 -14.10 -3.13 -6.28
CA GLY A 179 -13.91 -1.71 -6.55
C GLY A 179 -14.46 -1.30 -7.91
N GLU A 180 -14.13 -0.06 -8.27
CA GLU A 180 -14.45 0.61 -9.53
C GLU A 180 -13.16 0.80 -10.33
#